data_AF-A0A9P0KM86-F1
#
_entry.id   AF-A0A9P0KM86-F1
#
_cell.length_a   1.000
_cell.length_b   1.000
_cell.length_c   1.000
_cell.angle_alpha   90.00
_cell.angle_beta   90.00
_cell.angle_gamma   90.00
#
_symmetry.space_group_name_H-M   'P 1'
#
loop_
_entity.id
_entity.type
_entity.pdbx_description
1 polymer ?
#
loop_
_entity_poly.entity_id
_entity_poly.type
_entity_poly.pdbx_seq_one_letter_code
_entity_poly.pdbx_strand_id
1 'polypeptide(L)'
;MKNIGIINAAIHAQGLLTNIGPSDWQAAGKEIKDACTEARRHCIESGVELGKLALYHSLQQEGPATVLVGMKDRNILEYNLNVVFGGLSSDEKAAYNHVLKIFAKLTVKHWGTVEIENYWKAVSASGH
;
A
#
# COMPACT_ATOMS: atom_id res chain seq x y z
N MET A 1 -24.57 13.68 -2.79
CA MET A 1 -23.24 14.27 -3.02
C MET A 1 -22.96 14.14 -4.51
N LYS A 2 -23.03 15.23 -5.29
CA LYS A 2 -22.75 15.22 -6.73
C LYS A 2 -21.75 16.36 -6.99
N ASN A 3 -20.66 16.06 -7.71
CA ASN A 3 -19.49 16.92 -8.00
C ASN A 3 -18.41 17.04 -6.90
N ILE A 4 -18.01 15.94 -6.26
CA ILE A 4 -16.79 15.90 -5.43
C ILE A 4 -15.78 14.95 -6.09
N GLY A 5 -14.60 15.46 -6.43
CA GLY A 5 -13.48 14.65 -6.91
C GLY A 5 -12.63 14.17 -5.75
N ILE A 6 -12.39 12.86 -5.66
CA ILE A 6 -11.53 12.26 -4.64
C ILE A 6 -10.13 12.05 -5.24
N ILE A 7 -9.10 12.48 -4.50
CA ILE A 7 -7.71 12.16 -4.82
C ILE A 7 -7.23 11.08 -3.85
N ASN A 8 -6.84 9.91 -4.36
CA ASN A 8 -6.15 8.91 -3.57
C ASN A 8 -4.64 9.19 -3.57
N ALA A 9 -4.12 9.70 -2.46
CA ALA A 9 -2.73 10.11 -2.30
C ALA A 9 -1.88 9.17 -1.44
N ALA A 10 -2.43 8.05 -0.97
CA ALA A 10 -1.77 7.16 -0.01
C ALA A 10 -1.62 5.72 -0.54
N ILE A 11 -1.51 5.54 -1.85
CA ILE A 11 -1.53 4.21 -2.50
C ILE A 11 -0.38 3.30 -2.06
N HIS A 12 0.73 3.87 -1.62
CA HIS A 12 1.89 3.11 -1.14
C HIS A 12 1.90 2.91 0.37
N ALA A 13 0.88 3.41 1.08
CA ALA A 13 0.74 3.33 2.53
C ALA A 13 2.06 3.73 3.25
N GLN A 14 2.60 4.89 2.86
CA GLN A 14 3.87 5.43 3.36
C GLN A 14 5.03 4.40 3.30
N GLY A 15 5.19 3.77 2.13
CA GLY A 15 6.31 2.87 1.84
C GLY A 15 6.04 1.40 2.15
N LEU A 16 4.98 1.05 2.87
CA LEU A 16 4.61 -0.35 3.16
C LEU A 16 4.50 -1.19 1.88
N LEU A 17 3.87 -0.63 0.84
CA LEU A 17 3.63 -1.29 -0.43
C LEU A 17 4.68 -0.90 -1.49
N THR A 18 5.95 -0.86 -1.11
CA THR A 18 7.10 -0.63 -2.02
C THR A 18 8.22 -1.62 -1.73
N ASN A 19 9.16 -1.82 -2.66
CA ASN A 19 10.35 -2.64 -2.35
C ASN A 19 11.36 -1.96 -1.43
N ILE A 20 11.34 -0.62 -1.34
CA ILE A 20 12.17 0.11 -0.38
C ILE A 20 11.69 -0.16 1.05
N GLY A 21 10.37 -0.19 1.21
CA GLY A 21 9.72 -0.39 2.48
C GLY A 21 9.39 0.89 3.24
N PRO A 22 8.69 0.75 4.37
CA PRO A 22 8.29 1.86 5.21
C PRO A 22 9.50 2.42 5.97
N SER A 23 9.35 3.64 6.47
CA SER A 23 10.22 4.17 7.52
C SER A 23 9.97 3.48 8.87
N ASP A 24 10.92 3.62 9.79
CA ASP A 24 10.83 3.02 11.14
C ASP A 24 9.63 3.55 11.96
N TRP A 25 9.19 4.78 11.68
CA TRP A 25 8.07 5.43 12.37
C TRP A 25 6.69 5.07 11.81
N GLN A 26 6.60 4.11 10.88
CA GLN A 26 5.32 3.64 10.35
C GLN A 26 4.42 3.06 11.46
N ALA A 27 3.20 3.58 11.60
CA ALA A 27 2.25 3.23 12.67
C ALA A 27 1.46 1.93 12.45
N ALA A 28 1.53 1.32 11.27
CA ALA A 28 0.78 0.09 10.99
C ALA A 28 1.09 -1.04 12.00
N GLY A 29 0.06 -1.82 12.33
CA GLY A 29 0.18 -2.97 13.24
C GLY A 29 1.11 -4.05 12.69
N LYS A 30 1.59 -4.93 13.59
CA LYS A 30 2.56 -5.99 13.26
C LYS A 30 2.06 -6.90 12.13
N GLU A 31 0.81 -7.33 12.17
CA GLU A 31 0.21 -8.20 11.14
C GLU A 31 0.31 -7.59 9.73
N ILE A 32 -0.03 -6.30 9.60
CA ILE A 32 0.07 -5.58 8.33
C ILE A 32 1.52 -5.44 7.89
N LYS A 33 2.42 -5.06 8.80
CA LYS A 33 3.86 -4.92 8.51
C LYS A 33 4.48 -6.24 8.03
N ASP A 34 4.13 -7.35 8.68
CA ASP A 34 4.61 -8.68 8.34
C ASP A 34 4.12 -9.09 6.94
N ALA A 35 2.82 -8.90 6.66
CA ALA A 35 2.24 -9.21 5.35
C ALA A 35 2.85 -8.35 4.23
N CYS A 36 3.05 -7.05 4.46
CA CYS A 36 3.72 -6.16 3.50
C CYS A 36 5.19 -6.57 3.28
N THR A 37 5.87 -7.07 4.32
CA THR A 37 7.24 -7.59 4.22
C THR A 37 7.28 -8.88 3.41
N GLU A 38 6.33 -9.80 3.61
CA GLU A 38 6.20 -11.02 2.82
C GLU A 38 5.94 -10.70 1.34
N ALA A 39 4.99 -9.80 1.06
CA ALA A 39 4.67 -9.34 -0.29
C ALA A 39 5.88 -8.69 -0.97
N ARG A 40 6.61 -7.83 -0.25
CA ARG A 40 7.84 -7.21 -0.73
C ARG A 40 8.89 -8.25 -1.10
N ARG A 41 9.17 -9.20 -0.20
CA ARG A 41 10.17 -10.24 -0.44
C ARG A 41 9.84 -11.02 -1.72
N HIS A 42 8.58 -11.42 -1.88
CA HIS A 42 8.14 -12.12 -3.08
C HIS A 42 8.33 -11.28 -4.36
N CYS A 43 8.00 -9.98 -4.32
CA CYS A 43 8.18 -9.10 -5.47
C CYS A 43 9.65 -8.91 -5.84
N ILE A 44 10.53 -8.71 -4.85
CA ILE A 44 11.99 -8.61 -5.07
C ILE A 44 12.54 -9.89 -5.70
N GLU A 45 12.18 -11.06 -5.18
CA GLU A 45 12.59 -12.37 -5.73
C GLU A 45 12.10 -12.58 -7.17
N SER A 46 10.96 -11.99 -7.52
CA SER A 46 10.35 -12.08 -8.85
C SER A 46 10.80 -10.95 -9.79
N GLY A 47 11.69 -10.05 -9.36
CA GLY A 47 12.12 -8.89 -10.15
C GLY A 47 11.02 -7.85 -10.42
N VAL A 48 9.97 -7.81 -9.60
CA VAL A 48 8.82 -6.92 -9.74
C VAL A 48 8.87 -5.84 -8.66
N GLU A 49 8.50 -4.61 -9.00
CA GLU A 49 8.32 -3.56 -8.00
C GLU A 49 6.94 -3.61 -7.34
N LEU A 50 6.89 -3.81 -6.01
CA LEU A 50 5.63 -3.86 -5.27
C LEU A 50 4.82 -2.56 -5.41
N GLY A 51 5.48 -1.40 -5.45
CA GLY A 51 4.83 -0.11 -5.66
C GLY A 51 4.12 0.01 -7.02
N LYS A 52 4.60 -0.71 -8.03
CA LYS A 52 3.98 -0.82 -9.35
C LYS A 52 2.63 -1.55 -9.24
N LEU A 53 2.61 -2.65 -8.48
CA LEU A 53 1.40 -3.44 -8.24
C LEU A 53 0.36 -2.65 -7.42
N ALA A 54 0.80 -1.87 -6.43
CA ALA A 54 -0.06 -1.02 -5.63
C ALA A 54 -0.72 0.10 -6.45
N LEU A 55 0.04 0.73 -7.36
CA LEU A 55 -0.51 1.70 -8.32
C LEU A 55 -1.53 1.05 -9.24
N TYR A 56 -1.19 -0.10 -9.85
CA TYR A 56 -2.11 -0.82 -10.71
C TYR A 56 -3.43 -1.11 -10.01
N HIS A 57 -3.37 -1.66 -8.79
CA HIS A 57 -4.56 -1.96 -7.98
C HIS A 57 -5.41 -0.72 -7.73
N SER A 58 -4.77 0.41 -7.39
CA SER A 58 -5.44 1.67 -7.07
C SER A 58 -6.15 2.28 -8.27
N LEU A 59 -5.61 2.13 -9.47
CA LEU A 59 -6.24 2.59 -10.71
C LEU A 59 -7.49 1.77 -11.10
N GLN A 60 -7.65 0.56 -10.56
CA GLN A 60 -8.84 -0.26 -10.80
C GLN A 60 -9.98 0.03 -9.81
N GLN A 61 -9.75 0.85 -8.78
CA GLN A 61 -10.77 1.14 -7.77
C GLN A 61 -11.75 2.20 -8.27
N GLU A 62 -13.04 1.97 -8.07
CA GLU A 62 -14.05 3.00 -8.23
C GLU A 62 -13.99 4.01 -7.07
N GLY A 63 -14.29 5.27 -7.35
CA GLY A 63 -14.39 6.33 -6.33
C GLY A 63 -13.36 7.45 -6.51
N PRO A 64 -12.04 7.19 -6.42
CA PRO A 64 -11.02 8.20 -6.72
C PRO A 64 -11.08 8.67 -8.17
N ALA A 65 -11.11 9.98 -8.37
CA ALA A 65 -10.98 10.61 -9.70
C ALA A 65 -9.52 10.66 -10.15
N THR A 66 -8.59 10.76 -9.18
CA THR A 66 -7.15 10.85 -9.42
C THR A 66 -6.40 10.00 -8.41
N VAL A 67 -5.34 9.34 -8.86
CA VAL A 67 -4.34 8.71 -8.01
C VAL A 67 -3.07 9.54 -8.05
N LEU A 68 -2.61 10.01 -6.89
CA LEU A 68 -1.35 10.75 -6.77
C LEU A 68 -0.21 9.78 -6.46
N VAL A 69 0.87 9.88 -7.24
CA VAL A 69 2.08 9.07 -7.08
C VAL A 69 3.34 9.92 -6.99
N GLY A 70 4.28 9.47 -6.17
CA GLY A 70 5.63 10.04 -6.10
C GLY A 70 6.61 9.29 -7.01
N MET A 71 7.72 9.94 -7.31
CA MET A 71 8.85 9.34 -8.03
C MET A 71 10.13 10.03 -7.57
N LYS A 72 11.15 9.24 -7.21
CA LYS A 72 12.45 9.75 -6.75
C LYS A 72 13.52 9.69 -7.84
N ASP A 73 13.30 8.86 -8.86
CA ASP A 73 14.24 8.60 -9.95
C ASP A 73 13.48 8.19 -11.22
N ARG A 74 14.23 8.05 -12.32
CA ARG A 74 13.70 7.68 -13.63
C ARG A 74 13.12 6.26 -13.67
N ASN A 75 13.66 5.32 -12.90
CA ASN A 75 13.14 3.95 -12.92
C ASN A 75 11.72 3.90 -12.32
N ILE A 76 11.49 4.62 -11.22
CA ILE A 76 10.14 4.73 -10.64
C ILE A 76 9.18 5.49 -11.57
N LEU A 77 9.65 6.53 -12.27
CA LEU A 77 8.85 7.21 -13.29
C LEU A 77 8.41 6.22 -14.39
N GLU A 78 9.34 5.44 -14.94
CA GLU A 78 9.04 4.44 -15.98
C GLU A 78 8.05 3.38 -15.47
N TYR A 79 8.19 2.89 -14.22
CA TYR A 79 7.20 1.97 -13.65
C TYR A 79 5.81 2.60 -13.58
N ASN A 80 5.70 3.85 -13.12
CA ASN A 80 4.42 4.54 -13.04
C ASN A 80 3.76 4.69 -14.42
N LEU A 81 4.53 5.13 -15.44
CA LEU A 81 4.02 5.31 -16.81
C LEU A 81 3.60 3.97 -17.42
N ASN A 82 4.42 2.93 -17.26
CA ASN A 82 4.14 1.59 -17.80
C ASN A 82 2.83 1.02 -17.25
N VAL A 83 2.53 1.23 -15.96
CA VAL A 83 1.24 0.80 -15.39
C VAL A 83 0.08 1.55 -16.03
N VAL A 84 0.19 2.87 -16.16
CA VAL A 84 -0.90 3.72 -16.66
C VAL A 84 -1.23 3.41 -18.12
N PHE A 85 -0.21 3.21 -18.96
CA PHE A 85 -0.40 3.04 -20.41
C PHE A 85 -0.44 1.58 -20.87
N GLY A 86 0.21 0.66 -20.14
CA GLY A 86 0.37 -0.75 -20.56
C GLY A 86 -0.14 -1.77 -19.55
N GLY A 87 -0.51 -1.35 -18.34
CA GLY A 87 -0.90 -2.27 -17.26
C GLY A 87 0.26 -3.13 -16.76
N LEU A 88 -0.06 -4.36 -16.36
CA LEU A 88 0.91 -5.34 -15.87
C LEU A 88 1.28 -6.37 -16.94
N SER A 89 2.57 -6.73 -16.99
CA SER A 89 3.07 -7.88 -17.75
C SER A 89 2.53 -9.22 -17.18
N SER A 90 2.78 -10.34 -17.87
CA SER A 90 2.38 -11.67 -17.38
C SER A 90 3.04 -12.02 -16.04
N ASP A 91 4.34 -11.74 -15.90
CA ASP A 91 5.09 -12.01 -14.67
C ASP A 91 4.62 -11.10 -13.53
N GLU A 92 4.33 -9.84 -13.83
CA GLU A 92 3.79 -8.88 -12.87
C GLU A 92 2.36 -9.27 -12.42
N LYS A 93 1.54 -9.81 -13.32
CA LYS A 93 0.22 -10.36 -12.97
C LYS A 93 0.34 -11.58 -12.07
N ALA A 94 1.33 -12.45 -12.29
CA ALA A 94 1.59 -13.59 -11.42
C ALA A 94 1.97 -13.13 -10.01
N ALA A 95 2.90 -12.16 -9.91
CA ALA A 95 3.29 -11.55 -8.64
C ALA A 95 2.10 -10.86 -7.96
N TYR A 96 1.30 -10.08 -8.70
CA TYR A 96 0.09 -9.43 -8.21
C TYR A 96 -0.90 -10.41 -7.59
N ASN A 97 -1.21 -11.51 -8.29
CA ASN A 97 -2.11 -12.54 -7.80
C ASN A 97 -1.58 -13.21 -6.53
N HIS A 98 -0.26 -13.39 -6.40
CA HIS A 98 0.33 -13.91 -5.19
C HIS A 98 0.25 -12.90 -4.03
N VAL A 99 0.56 -11.63 -4.27
CA VAL A 99 0.42 -10.56 -3.28
C VAL A 99 -1.01 -10.46 -2.76
N LEU A 100 -2.02 -10.59 -3.63
CA LEU A 100 -3.42 -10.64 -3.20
C LEU A 100 -3.72 -11.81 -2.26
N LYS A 101 -3.12 -13.00 -2.48
CA LYS A 101 -3.27 -14.16 -1.58
C LYS A 101 -2.62 -13.93 -0.22
N ILE A 102 -1.52 -13.17 -0.16
CA ILE A 102 -0.89 -12.77 1.11
C ILE A 102 -1.88 -11.88 1.88
N PHE A 103 -2.39 -10.82 1.26
CA PHE A 103 -3.30 -9.88 1.91
C PHE A 103 -4.70 -10.45 2.19
N ALA A 104 -5.13 -11.49 1.49
CA ALA A 104 -6.37 -12.19 1.81
C ALA A 104 -6.38 -12.82 3.22
N LYS A 105 -5.20 -13.08 3.80
CA LYS A 105 -5.04 -13.64 5.15
C LYS A 105 -5.15 -12.59 6.27
N LEU A 106 -5.11 -11.30 5.94
CA LEU A 106 -5.17 -10.23 6.94
C LEU A 106 -6.53 -10.21 7.63
N THR A 107 -6.51 -10.29 8.96
CA THR A 107 -7.67 -10.11 9.83
C THR A 107 -7.91 -8.63 10.14
N VAL A 108 -6.86 -7.83 10.22
CA VAL A 108 -6.92 -6.36 10.37
C VAL A 108 -6.42 -5.68 9.09
N LYS A 109 -7.25 -4.78 8.53
CA LYS A 109 -6.96 -4.08 7.25
C LYS A 109 -6.90 -2.55 7.37
N HIS A 110 -7.04 -2.02 8.58
CA HIS A 110 -6.92 -0.59 8.89
C HIS A 110 -6.03 -0.41 10.11
N TRP A 111 -5.37 0.74 10.22
CA TRP A 111 -4.56 1.07 11.40
C TRP A 111 -4.89 2.45 12.00
N GLY A 112 -5.78 3.23 11.39
CA GLY A 112 -6.11 4.59 11.82
C GLY A 112 -6.88 4.72 13.15
N THR A 113 -7.36 3.62 13.74
CA THR A 113 -8.11 3.64 15.02
C THR A 113 -7.30 3.18 16.22
N VAL A 114 -6.19 2.45 16.00
CA VAL A 114 -5.39 1.86 17.07
C VAL A 114 -4.73 2.92 17.94
N GLU A 115 -4.27 4.02 17.35
CA GLU A 115 -3.68 5.14 18.10
C GLU A 115 -4.71 5.85 18.99
N ILE A 116 -5.92 6.06 18.48
CA ILE A 116 -7.02 6.67 19.23
C ILE A 116 -7.43 5.76 20.39
N GLU A 117 -7.59 4.45 20.14
CA GLU A 117 -7.90 3.47 21.18
C GLU A 117 -6.81 3.40 22.25
N ASN A 118 -5.53 3.40 21.86
CA ASN A 118 -4.40 3.38 22.78
C ASN A 118 -4.33 4.67 23.61
N TYR A 119 -4.58 5.83 23.01
CA TYR A 119 -4.68 7.10 23.71
C TYR A 119 -5.76 7.05 24.80
N TRP A 120 -6.98 6.62 24.45
CA TRP A 120 -8.08 6.54 25.42
C TRP A 120 -7.83 5.50 26.52
N LYS A 121 -7.18 4.37 26.20
CA LYS A 121 -6.74 3.40 27.22
C LYS A 121 -5.74 4.01 28.19
N ALA A 122 -4.74 4.75 27.68
CA ALA A 122 -3.74 5.40 28.52
C ALA A 122 -4.35 6.49 29.41
N VAL A 123 -5.24 7.34 28.87
CA VAL A 123 -5.97 8.36 29.64
C VAL A 123 -6.84 7.72 30.73
N SER A 124 -7.54 6.62 30.41
CA SER A 124 -8.37 5.91 31.40
C SER A 124 -7.55 5.23 32.50
N ALA A 125 -6.32 4.80 32.19
CA ALA A 125 -5.42 4.16 33.16
C ALA A 125 -4.69 5.16 34.07
N SER A 126 -4.56 6.43 33.67
CA SER A 126 -3.86 7.49 34.42
C SER A 126 -4.79 8.38 35.25
N GLY A 127 -6.10 8.13 35.23
CA GLY A 127 -7.12 8.82 36.04
C GLY A 127 -7.38 8.20 37.42
N HIS A 128 -6.34 7.74 38.12
CA HIS A 128 -6.39 7.36 39.55
C HIS A 128 -5.41 8.22 40.36
#